data_AF-A0A2G9I9N1-F1
#
_entry.id   AF-A0A2G9I9N1-F1
#
_cell.length_a   1.000
_cell.length_b   1.000
_cell.length_c   1.000
_cell.angle_alpha   90.00
_cell.angle_beta   90.00
_cell.angle_gamma   90.00
#
_symmetry.space_group_name_H-M   'P 1'
#
loop_
_entity.id
_entity.type
_entity.pdbx_description
1 polymer ?
#
loop_
_entity_poly.entity_id
_entity_poly.type
_entity_poly.pdbx_seq_one_letter_code
_entity_poly.pdbx_strand_id
1 'polypeptide(L)'
;MDNSSWIRSGKFRLGARLVDDIDEVRVREARSEPFRVKNLPRDSCVKRYPPSLSDEVWRLENIRKDGPFHKRLSEKRVNTVEDFLILLSLDPTKLKTIIGSTMSPKDWEVLVQHARTCVLDKKLYSYNDSGVVFNVAGEVMGMFRDGQYVTTDKLSKAEKAHARDQLVIYAFEHRDKILTLHDETTLNPPPSSLPSSSTIQAVQIAKSKRWWDVLLSVLRWRSSIKKIRASKTCVWAIREEDDDLDALLSSFRQ
;
A
#
# COMPACT_ATOMS: atom_id res chain seq x y z
N MET A 1 2.47 17.24 -18.71
CA MET A 1 2.34 16.29 -19.84
C MET A 1 1.87 17.07 -21.05
N ASP A 2 2.61 16.99 -22.15
CA ASP A 2 2.36 17.74 -23.38
C ASP A 2 1.37 16.98 -24.28
N ASN A 3 0.17 17.53 -24.51
CA ASN A 3 -0.85 16.90 -25.36
C ASN A 3 -0.46 16.89 -26.85
N SER A 4 0.59 17.64 -27.21
CA SER A 4 1.10 17.64 -28.58
C SER A 4 1.70 16.28 -29.00
N SER A 5 1.85 15.33 -28.07
CA SER A 5 2.42 14.01 -28.33
C SER A 5 1.54 13.07 -29.17
N TRP A 6 0.25 13.39 -29.38
CA TRP A 6 -0.67 12.53 -30.14
C TRP A 6 -0.67 12.79 -31.65
N ILE A 7 -0.02 13.86 -32.11
CA ILE A 7 0.10 14.22 -33.52
C ILE A 7 1.58 14.15 -33.88
N ARG A 8 1.93 13.51 -35.01
CA ARG A 8 3.32 13.25 -35.42
C ARG A 8 4.24 14.49 -35.40
N SER A 9 3.69 15.69 -35.57
CA SER A 9 4.43 16.97 -35.53
C SER A 9 4.33 17.73 -34.21
N GLY A 10 3.36 17.42 -33.34
CA GLY A 10 3.08 18.13 -32.09
C GLY A 10 2.92 19.65 -32.22
N LYS A 11 2.51 20.13 -33.39
CA LYS A 11 2.29 21.55 -33.65
C LYS A 11 0.89 21.75 -34.22
N PHE A 12 0.26 22.83 -33.80
CA PHE A 12 -1.05 23.26 -34.24
C PHE A 12 -0.91 24.54 -35.06
N ARG A 13 -1.84 24.76 -36.00
CA ARG A 13 -2.00 26.02 -36.74
C ARG A 13 -3.42 26.51 -36.53
N LEU A 14 -3.60 27.80 -36.34
CA LEU A 14 -4.91 28.44 -36.37
C LEU A 14 -5.17 28.91 -37.79
N GLY A 15 -6.31 28.49 -38.35
CA GLY A 15 -6.84 28.98 -39.61
C GLY A 15 -8.05 29.87 -39.34
N ALA A 16 -8.11 31.03 -39.97
CA ALA A 16 -9.30 31.87 -39.98
C ALA A 16 -9.80 31.97 -41.42
N ARG A 17 -11.09 31.65 -41.61
CA ARG A 17 -11.80 31.81 -42.89
C ARG A 17 -13.06 32.64 -42.66
N LEU A 18 -13.43 33.41 -43.67
CA LEU A 18 -14.71 34.11 -43.70
C LEU A 18 -15.81 33.09 -44.04
N VAL A 19 -16.98 33.23 -43.42
CA VAL A 19 -18.12 32.32 -43.64
C VAL A 19 -19.06 32.86 -44.72
N ASP A 20 -19.14 34.19 -44.88
CA ASP A 20 -19.97 34.88 -45.87
C ASP A 20 -19.09 35.67 -46.85
N ASP A 21 -19.39 35.62 -48.15
CA ASP A 21 -18.66 36.40 -49.15
C ASP A 21 -19.08 37.87 -49.09
N ILE A 22 -18.09 38.77 -49.08
CA ILE A 22 -18.31 40.20 -49.28
C ILE A 22 -18.04 40.46 -50.76
N ASP A 23 -19.07 40.86 -51.50
CA ASP A 23 -19.16 40.86 -52.97
C ASP A 23 -18.05 41.60 -53.74
N GLU A 24 -17.16 42.34 -53.06
CA GLU A 24 -16.06 43.10 -53.69
C GLU A 24 -14.65 42.83 -53.14
N VAL A 25 -14.48 42.08 -52.04
CA VAL A 25 -13.15 41.90 -51.41
C VAL A 25 -12.76 40.43 -51.33
N ARG A 26 -11.75 40.04 -52.12
CA ARG A 26 -11.17 38.69 -52.09
C ARG A 26 -10.30 38.51 -50.83
N VAL A 27 -10.90 38.09 -49.73
CA VAL A 27 -10.20 37.74 -48.49
C VAL A 27 -9.60 36.33 -48.60
N ARG A 28 -8.30 36.19 -48.33
CA ARG A 28 -7.62 34.89 -48.27
C ARG A 28 -7.61 34.32 -46.86
N GLU A 29 -7.68 33.00 -46.74
CA GLU A 29 -7.53 32.30 -45.47
C GLU A 29 -6.20 32.69 -44.80
N ALA A 30 -6.28 33.18 -43.56
CA ALA A 30 -5.10 33.46 -42.75
C ALA A 30 -4.71 32.21 -41.98
N ARG A 31 -3.43 31.81 -42.04
CA ARG A 31 -2.89 30.67 -41.29
C ARG A 31 -1.75 31.13 -40.41
N SER A 32 -1.76 30.72 -39.15
CA SER A 32 -0.64 30.96 -38.24
C SER A 32 0.57 30.08 -38.60
N GLU A 33 1.74 30.52 -38.14
CA GLU A 33 2.89 29.64 -37.99
C GLU A 33 2.57 28.50 -37.00
N PRO A 34 3.20 27.33 -37.15
CA PRO A 34 2.89 26.16 -36.34
C PRO A 34 3.47 26.33 -34.92
N PHE A 35 2.60 26.26 -33.91
CA PHE A 35 2.99 26.43 -32.50
C PHE A 35 2.63 25.21 -31.65
N ARG A 36 3.31 25.06 -30.51
CA ARG A 36 3.04 23.98 -29.56
C ARG A 36 2.01 24.45 -28.53
N VAL A 37 0.97 23.66 -28.33
CA VAL A 37 -0.02 23.90 -27.28
C VAL A 37 0.44 23.17 -26.02
N LYS A 38 0.89 23.92 -25.03
CA LYS A 38 1.20 23.36 -23.71
C LYS A 38 -0.11 23.26 -22.92
N ASN A 39 -0.47 22.06 -22.48
CA ASN A 39 -1.49 21.94 -21.43
C ASN A 39 -0.89 22.38 -20.10
N LEU A 40 -1.51 23.38 -19.46
CA LEU A 40 -1.30 23.53 -18.01
C LEU A 40 -1.86 22.29 -17.32
N PRO A 41 -1.14 21.74 -16.32
CA PRO A 41 -1.72 20.72 -15.46
C PRO A 41 -3.03 21.25 -14.89
N ARG A 42 -4.10 20.47 -15.00
CA ARG A 42 -5.33 20.76 -14.25
C ARG A 42 -4.96 20.73 -12.76
N ASP A 43 -5.37 21.74 -11.98
CA ASP A 43 -5.04 21.82 -10.54
C ASP A 43 -5.40 20.54 -9.77
N SER A 44 -6.47 19.86 -10.16
CA SER A 44 -6.88 18.57 -9.57
C SER A 44 -5.85 17.44 -9.77
N CYS A 45 -4.97 17.55 -10.77
CA CYS A 45 -3.93 16.58 -11.09
C CYS A 45 -2.61 16.87 -10.37
N VAL A 46 -2.48 18.04 -9.73
CA VAL A 46 -1.32 18.36 -8.91
C VAL A 46 -1.41 17.54 -7.63
N LYS A 47 -0.36 16.75 -7.38
CA LYS A 47 -0.21 15.94 -6.17
C LYS A 47 0.41 16.81 -5.09
N ARG A 48 -0.11 16.71 -3.87
CA ARG A 48 0.41 17.47 -2.72
C ARG A 48 1.70 16.84 -2.24
N TYR A 49 2.62 17.69 -1.78
CA TYR A 49 3.83 17.27 -1.08
C TYR A 49 3.98 18.14 0.18
N PRO A 50 3.84 17.59 1.39
CA PRO A 50 3.56 16.18 1.72
C PRO A 50 2.07 15.80 1.50
N PRO A 51 1.76 14.51 1.28
CA PRO A 51 0.38 14.02 1.26
C PRO A 51 -0.21 13.97 2.68
N SER A 52 -1.55 14.04 2.78
CA SER A 52 -2.25 13.88 4.07
C SER A 52 -2.73 12.44 4.29
N LEU A 53 -2.88 12.00 5.53
CA LEU A 53 -3.41 10.66 5.87
C LEU A 53 -4.81 10.41 5.27
N SER A 54 -5.64 11.45 5.27
CA SER A 54 -7.01 11.42 4.72
C SER A 54 -7.07 11.52 3.19
N ASP A 55 -5.94 11.72 2.52
CA ASP A 55 -5.90 11.81 1.07
C ASP A 55 -6.26 10.47 0.45
N GLU A 56 -6.95 10.53 -0.69
CA GLU A 56 -7.18 9.34 -1.50
C GLU A 56 -5.85 8.82 -2.06
N VAL A 57 -5.73 7.51 -2.19
CA VAL A 57 -4.48 6.82 -2.56
C VAL A 57 -3.96 7.24 -3.94
N TRP A 58 -4.82 7.72 -4.84
CA TRP A 58 -4.41 8.24 -6.15
C TRP A 58 -3.64 9.57 -6.08
N ARG A 59 -3.64 10.25 -4.93
CA ARG A 59 -2.79 11.43 -4.66
C ARG A 59 -1.32 11.07 -4.52
N LEU A 60 -0.99 9.81 -4.25
CA LEU A 60 0.39 9.34 -4.19
C LEU A 60 1.03 9.29 -5.58
N GLU A 61 2.35 9.39 -5.66
CA GLU A 61 3.09 9.36 -6.92
C GLU A 61 2.89 8.05 -7.68
N ASN A 62 2.98 8.09 -9.01
CA ASN A 62 2.79 6.93 -9.90
C ASN A 62 1.42 6.23 -9.88
N ILE A 63 0.50 6.62 -8.99
CA ILE A 63 -0.91 6.21 -9.03
C ILE A 63 -1.72 7.30 -9.75
N ARG A 64 -2.56 6.92 -10.72
CA ARG A 64 -3.47 7.84 -11.42
C ARG A 64 -4.88 7.64 -10.91
N LYS A 65 -5.65 8.73 -10.80
CA LYS A 65 -7.09 8.67 -10.53
C LYS A 65 -7.76 7.80 -11.59
N ASP A 66 -8.59 6.87 -11.12
CA ASP A 66 -9.32 5.88 -11.94
C ASP A 66 -8.44 5.00 -12.84
N GLY A 67 -7.13 4.98 -12.58
CA GLY A 67 -6.18 4.11 -13.26
C GLY A 67 -6.24 2.66 -12.76
N PRO A 68 -5.52 1.74 -13.43
CA PRO A 68 -5.53 0.31 -13.07
C PRO A 68 -5.07 0.07 -11.62
N PHE A 69 -4.06 0.80 -11.15
CA PHE A 69 -3.58 0.69 -9.77
C PHE A 69 -4.62 1.21 -8.76
N HIS A 70 -5.27 2.33 -9.06
CA HIS A 70 -6.32 2.88 -8.20
C HIS A 70 -7.48 1.89 -8.05
N LYS A 71 -7.93 1.30 -9.17
CA LYS A 71 -9.01 0.29 -9.15
C LYS A 71 -8.64 -0.95 -8.34
N ARG A 72 -7.44 -1.52 -8.55
CA ARG A 72 -6.97 -2.70 -7.79
C ARG A 72 -6.85 -2.44 -6.29
N LEU A 73 -6.36 -1.26 -5.91
CA LEU A 73 -6.27 -0.85 -4.51
C LEU A 73 -7.67 -0.68 -3.89
N SER A 74 -8.58 -0.03 -4.62
CA SER A 74 -9.97 0.17 -4.19
C SER A 74 -10.75 -1.14 -4.05
N GLU A 75 -10.54 -2.12 -4.96
CA GLU A 75 -11.10 -3.47 -4.84
C GLU A 75 -10.66 -4.17 -3.55
N LYS A 76 -9.45 -3.88 -3.07
CA LYS A 76 -8.92 -4.38 -1.79
C LYS A 76 -9.21 -3.43 -0.63
N ARG A 77 -10.05 -2.42 -0.84
CA ARG A 77 -10.48 -1.40 0.13
C ARG A 77 -9.34 -0.55 0.68
N VAL A 78 -8.27 -0.38 -0.09
CA VAL A 78 -7.16 0.54 0.19
C VAL A 78 -7.45 1.83 -0.55
N ASN A 79 -8.19 2.75 0.10
CA ASN A 79 -8.67 3.96 -0.55
C ASN A 79 -7.90 5.21 -0.11
N THR A 80 -7.34 5.20 1.10
CA THR A 80 -6.63 6.36 1.67
C THR A 80 -5.12 6.15 1.75
N VAL A 81 -4.36 7.23 1.92
CA VAL A 81 -2.92 7.18 2.22
C VAL A 81 -2.66 6.50 3.56
N GLU A 82 -3.53 6.70 4.55
CA GLU A 82 -3.51 5.97 5.81
C GLU A 82 -3.61 4.46 5.60
N ASP A 83 -4.62 3.98 4.86
CA ASP A 83 -4.79 2.55 4.56
C ASP A 83 -3.56 1.97 3.84
N PHE A 84 -2.98 2.77 2.92
CA PHE A 84 -1.79 2.38 2.17
C PHE A 84 -0.58 2.22 3.09
N LEU A 85 -0.36 3.17 4.01
CA LEU A 85 0.74 3.14 4.97
C LEU A 85 0.59 1.99 5.97
N ILE A 86 -0.62 1.77 6.49
CA ILE A 86 -0.92 0.62 7.36
C ILE A 86 -0.60 -0.69 6.64
N LEU A 87 -1.06 -0.85 5.41
CA LEU A 87 -0.80 -2.08 4.66
C LEU A 87 0.68 -2.23 4.30
N LEU A 88 1.39 -1.14 4.02
CA LEU A 88 2.83 -1.14 3.79
C LEU A 88 3.61 -1.61 5.02
N SER A 89 3.22 -1.15 6.22
CA SER A 89 3.83 -1.52 7.49
C SER A 89 3.55 -2.98 7.85
N LEU A 90 2.31 -3.44 7.69
CA LEU A 90 1.87 -4.78 8.07
C LEU A 90 2.29 -5.86 7.08
N ASP A 91 2.10 -5.61 5.78
CA ASP A 91 2.30 -6.60 4.72
C ASP A 91 2.71 -5.94 3.39
N PRO A 92 3.99 -5.53 3.26
CA PRO A 92 4.48 -4.88 2.06
C PRO A 92 4.50 -5.83 0.85
N THR A 93 4.60 -7.15 1.06
CA THR A 93 4.60 -8.12 -0.05
C THR A 93 3.21 -8.20 -0.65
N LYS A 94 2.17 -8.24 0.18
CA LYS A 94 0.78 -8.19 -0.29
C LYS A 94 0.47 -6.89 -1.02
N LEU A 95 0.90 -5.74 -0.51
CA LEU A 95 0.70 -4.45 -1.20
C LEU A 95 1.34 -4.47 -2.60
N LYS A 96 2.56 -5.00 -2.72
CA LYS A 96 3.21 -5.24 -4.02
C LYS A 96 2.41 -6.19 -4.91
N THR A 97 1.83 -7.26 -4.35
CA THR A 97 0.99 -8.19 -5.13
C THR A 97 -0.29 -7.52 -5.64
N ILE A 98 -0.90 -6.62 -4.87
CA ILE A 98 -2.10 -5.88 -5.29
C ILE A 98 -1.80 -4.93 -6.45
N ILE A 99 -0.67 -4.22 -6.38
CA ILE A 99 -0.21 -3.37 -7.49
C ILE A 99 0.17 -4.23 -8.70
N GLY A 100 0.81 -5.37 -8.46
CA GLY A 100 1.26 -6.32 -9.48
C GLY A 100 2.62 -5.97 -10.07
N SER A 101 3.11 -6.83 -10.97
CA SER A 101 4.41 -6.69 -11.65
C SER A 101 4.49 -5.54 -12.66
N THR A 102 3.37 -4.88 -12.95
CA THR A 102 3.29 -3.78 -13.93
C THR A 102 4.06 -2.53 -13.49
N MET A 103 4.25 -2.33 -12.18
CA MET A 103 4.97 -1.19 -11.65
C MET A 103 6.48 -1.49 -11.60
N SER A 104 7.30 -0.59 -12.15
CA SER A 104 8.75 -0.77 -12.08
C SER A 104 9.24 -0.65 -10.62
N PRO A 105 10.35 -1.30 -10.25
CA PRO A 105 10.91 -1.18 -8.89
C PRO A 105 11.22 0.27 -8.50
N LYS A 106 11.66 1.08 -9.47
CA LYS A 106 11.94 2.52 -9.29
C LYS A 106 10.66 3.29 -8.99
N ASP A 107 9.59 3.06 -9.76
CA ASP A 107 8.32 3.74 -9.54
C ASP A 107 7.71 3.35 -8.19
N TRP A 108 7.85 2.08 -7.80
CA TRP A 108 7.42 1.60 -6.48
C TRP A 108 8.18 2.29 -5.35
N GLU A 109 9.50 2.44 -5.46
CA GLU A 109 10.31 3.13 -4.46
C GLU A 109 9.91 4.60 -4.34
N VAL A 110 9.71 5.28 -5.46
CA VAL A 110 9.22 6.67 -5.50
C VAL A 110 7.82 6.79 -4.86
N LEU A 111 6.91 5.86 -5.16
CA LEU A 111 5.58 5.79 -4.55
C LEU A 111 5.67 5.67 -3.02
N VAL A 112 6.49 4.72 -2.54
CA VAL A 112 6.67 4.48 -1.10
C VAL A 112 7.33 5.67 -0.42
N GLN A 113 8.34 6.27 -1.06
CA GLN A 113 9.03 7.43 -0.51
C GLN A 113 8.08 8.62 -0.40
N HIS A 114 7.24 8.85 -1.39
CA HIS A 114 6.22 9.90 -1.34
C HIS A 114 5.15 9.59 -0.28
N ALA A 115 4.71 8.34 -0.13
CA ALA A 115 3.80 7.99 0.96
C ALA A 115 4.41 8.25 2.34
N ARG A 116 5.71 7.97 2.51
CA ARG A 116 6.45 8.19 3.76
C ARG A 116 6.73 9.66 4.08
N THR A 117 6.62 10.56 3.11
CA THR A 117 6.71 12.00 3.41
C THR A 117 5.43 12.52 4.06
N CYS A 118 4.36 11.71 4.12
CA CYS A 118 3.17 12.00 4.90
C CYS A 118 3.53 12.28 6.36
N VAL A 119 3.08 13.42 6.87
CA VAL A 119 3.27 13.77 8.28
C VAL A 119 2.32 12.93 9.11
N LEU A 120 2.87 12.00 9.88
CA LEU A 120 2.12 11.18 10.83
C LEU A 120 1.84 12.00 12.10
N ASP A 121 0.65 11.82 12.66
CA ASP A 121 0.36 12.31 14.01
C ASP A 121 1.36 11.69 15.00
N LYS A 122 1.80 12.46 15.99
CA LYS A 122 2.64 11.98 17.12
C LYS A 122 1.89 11.03 18.07
N LYS A 123 0.71 10.56 17.70
CA LYS A 123 -0.10 9.66 18.51
C LYS A 123 0.53 8.28 18.45
N LEU A 124 0.85 7.77 19.63
CA LEU A 124 1.31 6.40 19.82
C LEU A 124 0.16 5.57 20.38
N TYR A 125 0.13 4.31 19.98
CA TYR A 125 -0.85 3.33 20.39
C TYR A 125 -0.15 2.19 21.10
N SER A 126 -0.68 1.79 22.25
CA SER A 126 -0.20 0.63 23.00
C SER A 126 -1.29 -0.43 23.10
N TYR A 127 -0.89 -1.68 22.97
CA TYR A 127 -1.77 -2.81 23.22
C TYR A 127 -1.52 -3.39 24.61
N ASN A 128 -2.50 -3.22 25.51
CA ASN A 128 -2.33 -3.35 26.96
C ASN A 128 -1.86 -4.74 27.43
N ASP A 129 -2.20 -5.80 26.69
CA ASP A 129 -1.86 -7.18 27.08
C ASP A 129 -0.46 -7.61 26.59
N SER A 130 0.18 -6.86 25.68
CA SER A 130 1.43 -7.27 25.03
C SER A 130 2.54 -6.22 25.07
N GLY A 131 2.23 -5.00 25.54
CA GLY A 131 3.20 -3.93 25.70
C GLY A 131 3.78 -3.37 24.40
N VAL A 132 3.26 -3.75 23.22
CA VAL A 132 3.76 -3.20 21.94
C VAL A 132 3.23 -1.80 21.73
N VAL A 133 4.13 -0.91 21.31
CA VAL A 133 3.83 0.48 20.96
C VAL A 133 4.02 0.67 19.46
N PHE A 134 3.05 1.27 18.79
CA PHE A 134 3.06 1.53 17.35
C PHE A 134 2.41 2.87 17.00
N ASN A 135 2.70 3.41 15.82
CA ASN A 135 2.14 4.68 15.34
C ASN A 135 0.83 4.49 14.54
N VAL A 136 0.23 5.58 14.07
CA VAL A 136 -0.99 5.56 13.23
C VAL A 136 -0.82 4.72 11.95
N ALA A 137 0.38 4.70 11.38
CA ALA A 137 0.71 3.89 10.21
C ALA A 137 0.96 2.40 10.53
N GLY A 138 0.77 1.96 11.78
CA GLY A 138 1.02 0.58 12.21
C GLY A 138 2.50 0.20 12.25
N GLU A 139 3.41 1.18 12.21
CA GLU A 139 4.84 0.94 12.40
C GLU A 139 5.13 0.74 13.89
N VAL A 140 5.83 -0.34 14.22
CA VAL A 140 6.28 -0.61 15.59
C VAL A 140 7.28 0.48 15.98
N MET A 141 7.05 1.12 17.12
CA MET A 141 7.91 2.15 17.72
C MET A 141 8.75 1.58 18.87
N GLY A 142 8.20 0.59 19.57
CA GLY A 142 8.89 -0.13 20.63
C GLY A 142 8.00 -1.17 21.31
N MET A 143 8.51 -1.74 22.40
CA MET A 143 7.73 -2.61 23.26
C MET A 143 8.18 -2.50 24.71
N PHE A 144 7.28 -2.76 25.65
CA PHE A 144 7.61 -2.87 27.07
C PHE A 144 8.15 -4.27 27.40
N ARG A 145 9.33 -4.32 28.03
CA ARG A 145 9.92 -5.52 28.62
C ARG A 145 10.10 -5.26 30.12
N ASP A 146 9.49 -6.09 30.96
CA ASP A 146 9.62 -6.00 32.43
C ASP A 146 9.38 -4.59 32.99
N GLY A 147 8.42 -3.85 32.40
CA GLY A 147 8.09 -2.48 32.76
C GLY A 147 8.97 -1.39 32.16
N GLN A 148 10.02 -1.74 31.38
CA GLN A 148 10.88 -0.79 30.68
C GLN A 148 10.52 -0.69 29.19
N TYR A 149 10.48 0.53 28.67
CA TYR A 149 10.26 0.76 27.24
C TYR A 149 11.54 0.53 26.45
N VAL A 150 11.49 -0.39 25.49
CA VAL A 150 12.58 -0.69 24.57
C VAL A 150 12.19 -0.22 23.17
N THR A 151 12.98 0.72 22.65
CA THR A 151 12.82 1.30 21.32
C THR A 151 13.17 0.30 20.22
N THR A 152 12.59 0.47 19.03
CA THR A 152 12.81 -0.49 17.93
C THR A 152 14.27 -0.66 17.52
N ASP A 153 15.12 0.34 17.61
CA ASP A 153 16.55 0.23 17.30
C ASP A 153 17.25 -0.86 18.13
N LYS A 154 16.77 -1.12 19.35
CA LYS A 154 17.32 -2.12 20.28
C LYS A 154 16.66 -3.49 20.18
N LEU A 155 15.58 -3.63 19.40
CA LEU A 155 14.89 -4.90 19.22
C LEU A 155 15.57 -5.77 18.16
N SER A 156 15.66 -7.06 18.44
CA SER A 156 16.14 -8.04 17.46
C SER A 156 15.20 -8.12 16.26
N LYS A 157 15.73 -8.61 15.13
CA LYS A 157 14.93 -8.81 13.91
C LYS A 157 13.74 -9.74 14.13
N ALA A 158 13.90 -10.77 14.98
CA ALA A 158 12.85 -11.72 15.32
C ALA A 158 11.75 -11.07 16.18
N GLU A 159 12.13 -10.27 17.18
CA GLU A 159 11.17 -9.53 18.02
C GLU A 159 10.38 -8.52 17.19
N LYS A 160 11.04 -7.78 16.29
CA LYS A 160 10.36 -6.88 15.36
C LYS A 160 9.34 -7.60 14.49
N ALA A 161 9.72 -8.76 13.95
CA ALA A 161 8.82 -9.58 13.14
C ALA A 161 7.64 -10.09 13.98
N HIS A 162 7.88 -10.57 15.19
CA HIS A 162 6.82 -11.03 16.09
C HIS A 162 5.86 -9.90 16.50
N ALA A 163 6.41 -8.74 16.89
CA ALA A 163 5.64 -7.57 17.24
C ALA A 163 4.76 -7.13 16.07
N ARG A 164 5.31 -7.04 14.85
CA ARG A 164 4.55 -6.66 13.67
C ARG A 164 3.51 -7.71 13.25
N ASP A 165 3.93 -8.97 13.13
CA ASP A 165 3.16 -10.02 12.47
C ASP A 165 2.14 -10.69 13.38
N GLN A 166 2.27 -10.56 14.70
CA GLN A 166 1.30 -11.07 15.66
C GLN A 166 0.70 -9.95 16.50
N LEU A 167 1.52 -9.14 17.16
CA LEU A 167 1.02 -8.23 18.21
C LEU A 167 0.31 -7.01 17.63
N VAL A 168 0.86 -6.36 16.61
CA VAL A 168 0.22 -5.22 15.94
C VAL A 168 -1.05 -5.69 15.22
N ILE A 169 -1.01 -6.82 14.52
CA ILE A 169 -2.21 -7.39 13.87
C ILE A 169 -3.29 -7.70 14.90
N TYR A 170 -2.92 -8.37 16.00
CA TYR A 170 -3.85 -8.71 17.07
C TYR A 170 -4.40 -7.48 17.80
N ALA A 171 -3.56 -6.44 17.97
CA ALA A 171 -3.98 -5.16 18.52
C ALA A 171 -5.04 -4.50 17.62
N PHE A 172 -4.80 -4.49 16.31
CA PHE A 172 -5.79 -4.00 15.36
C PHE A 172 -7.06 -4.87 15.33
N GLU A 173 -6.98 -6.18 15.62
CA GLU A 173 -8.14 -7.06 15.77
C GLU A 173 -8.97 -6.76 17.04
N HIS A 174 -8.33 -6.31 18.11
CA HIS A 174 -8.93 -6.08 19.43
C HIS A 174 -8.84 -4.61 19.81
N ARG A 175 -9.39 -3.76 18.94
CA ARG A 175 -9.25 -2.29 19.04
C ARG A 175 -9.84 -1.70 20.33
N ASP A 176 -10.79 -2.39 20.95
CA ASP A 176 -11.36 -2.07 22.27
C ASP A 176 -10.31 -2.04 23.39
N LYS A 177 -9.18 -2.72 23.18
CA LYS A 177 -8.06 -2.79 24.10
C LYS A 177 -6.86 -1.92 23.70
N ILE A 178 -6.94 -1.20 22.57
CA ILE A 178 -5.87 -0.27 22.17
C ILE A 178 -6.02 1.02 22.97
N LEU A 179 -4.91 1.40 23.59
CA LEU A 179 -4.75 2.59 24.39
C LEU A 179 -3.94 3.62 23.61
N THR A 180 -4.43 4.86 23.54
CA THR A 180 -3.67 5.98 22.97
C THR A 180 -2.76 6.53 24.06
N LEU A 181 -1.48 6.67 23.74
CA LEU A 181 -0.47 7.32 24.58
C LEU A 181 -0.37 8.79 24.16
N HIS A 182 -0.58 9.71 25.11
CA HIS A 182 -0.33 11.13 24.89
C HIS A 182 1.15 11.46 25.15
N ASP A 183 1.87 11.75 24.06
CA ASP A 183 3.23 12.29 23.93
C ASP A 183 4.45 11.42 24.33
N GLU A 184 5.51 11.49 23.53
CA GLU A 184 6.78 10.76 23.71
C GLU A 184 7.55 11.16 24.99
N THR A 185 7.15 12.26 25.64
CA THR A 185 7.77 12.76 26.88
C THR A 185 7.64 11.79 28.05
N THR A 186 6.70 10.85 27.99
CA THR A 186 6.48 9.84 29.04
C THR A 186 7.30 8.55 28.84
N LEU A 187 8.01 8.40 27.72
CA LEU A 187 8.75 7.17 27.39
C LEU A 187 10.21 7.20 27.83
N ASN A 188 10.77 8.39 28.12
CA ASN A 188 12.10 8.58 28.69
C ASN A 188 12.05 9.63 29.82
N PRO A 189 11.82 9.23 31.08
CA PRO A 189 11.95 10.17 32.19
C PRO A 189 13.42 10.61 32.34
N PRO A 190 13.71 11.90 32.62
CA PRO A 190 15.05 12.32 32.99
C PRO A 190 15.52 11.57 34.25
N PRO A 191 16.83 11.33 34.43
CA PRO A 191 17.38 10.44 35.46
C PRO A 191 17.18 10.92 36.92
N SER A 192 16.41 11.98 37.16
CA SER A 192 16.21 12.61 38.48
C SER A 192 14.79 12.49 39.06
N SER A 193 13.89 11.69 38.48
CA SER A 193 12.60 11.39 39.11
C SER A 193 12.27 9.90 39.04
N LEU A 194 12.12 9.26 40.21
CA LEU A 194 11.58 7.91 40.34
C LEU A 194 10.23 7.83 39.59
N PRO A 195 10.05 6.91 38.63
CA PRO A 195 8.76 6.76 37.98
C PRO A 195 7.85 5.95 38.91
N SER A 196 6.95 6.62 39.62
CA SER A 196 5.72 5.98 40.09
C SER A 196 4.94 5.46 38.88
N SER A 197 4.25 4.32 39.02
CA SER A 197 3.45 3.61 37.99
C SER A 197 2.33 4.43 37.29
N SER A 198 2.28 5.76 37.43
CA SER A 198 1.16 6.62 37.07
C SER A 198 1.38 7.54 35.86
N THR A 199 2.53 7.53 35.18
CA THR A 199 2.84 8.57 34.17
C THR A 199 2.20 8.37 32.79
N ILE A 200 1.56 7.23 32.52
CA ILE A 200 0.91 6.97 31.22
C ILE A 200 -0.61 7.04 31.36
N GLN A 201 -1.21 8.18 31.03
CA GLN A 201 -2.66 8.28 30.85
C GLN A 201 -3.04 7.75 29.47
N ALA A 202 -3.36 6.45 29.45
CA ALA A 202 -3.90 5.75 28.31
C ALA A 202 -5.37 6.12 28.08
N VAL A 203 -5.70 6.65 26.90
CA VAL A 203 -7.08 6.99 26.51
C VAL A 203 -7.59 6.05 25.41
N GLN A 204 -8.77 5.47 25.60
CA GLN A 204 -9.38 4.55 24.63
C GLN A 204 -9.75 5.26 23.32
N ILE A 205 -9.51 4.58 22.18
CA ILE A 205 -9.85 5.12 20.85
C ILE A 205 -11.35 4.98 20.57
N ALA A 206 -11.98 6.06 20.09
CA ALA A 206 -13.37 6.03 19.62
C ALA A 206 -13.56 5.11 18.40
N LYS A 207 -14.66 4.34 18.40
CA LYS A 207 -14.98 3.33 17.38
C LYS A 207 -15.12 3.95 15.99
N SER A 208 -14.17 3.71 15.08
CA SER A 208 -14.31 4.01 13.64
C SER A 208 -14.33 2.73 12.82
N LYS A 209 -15.40 2.54 12.03
CA LYS A 209 -15.67 1.33 11.22
C LYS A 209 -14.71 1.11 10.05
N ARG A 210 -13.83 2.08 9.72
CA ARG A 210 -13.08 2.11 8.45
C ARG A 210 -11.94 1.09 8.33
N TRP A 211 -11.29 0.70 9.43
CA TRP A 211 -10.05 -0.11 9.36
C TRP A 211 -10.25 -1.63 9.34
N TRP A 212 -11.44 -2.14 9.67
CA TRP A 212 -11.72 -3.58 9.68
C TRP A 212 -11.49 -4.25 8.32
N ASP A 213 -11.67 -3.49 7.24
CA ASP A 213 -11.60 -3.99 5.88
C ASP A 213 -10.18 -4.24 5.39
N VAL A 214 -9.25 -3.34 5.72
CA VAL A 214 -7.83 -3.51 5.42
C VAL A 214 -7.28 -4.69 6.22
N LEU A 215 -7.68 -4.83 7.49
CA LEU A 215 -7.27 -5.92 8.36
C LEU A 215 -7.80 -7.28 7.89
N LEU A 216 -9.11 -7.38 7.61
CA LEU A 216 -9.72 -8.59 7.03
C LEU A 216 -9.05 -8.99 5.73
N SER A 217 -8.69 -8.01 4.89
CA SER A 217 -7.93 -8.26 3.66
C SER A 217 -6.56 -8.87 3.98
N VAL A 218 -5.83 -8.38 4.99
CA VAL A 218 -4.52 -8.93 5.41
C VAL A 218 -4.66 -10.33 5.99
N LEU A 219 -5.61 -10.55 6.89
CA LEU A 219 -5.85 -11.84 7.53
C LEU A 219 -6.31 -12.91 6.55
N ARG A 220 -7.26 -12.58 5.66
CA ARG A 220 -7.70 -13.50 4.59
C ARG A 220 -6.53 -13.90 3.70
N TRP A 221 -5.67 -12.95 3.34
CA TRP A 221 -4.50 -13.24 2.52
C TRP A 221 -3.48 -14.14 3.23
N ARG A 222 -3.15 -13.84 4.49
CA ARG A 222 -2.24 -14.67 5.29
C ARG A 222 -2.78 -16.09 5.48
N SER A 223 -4.08 -16.23 5.70
CA SER A 223 -4.77 -17.53 5.76
C SER A 223 -4.78 -18.25 4.40
N SER A 224 -4.96 -17.53 3.30
CA SER A 224 -4.84 -18.08 1.94
C SER A 224 -3.42 -18.58 1.65
N ILE A 225 -2.37 -17.86 2.05
CA ILE A 225 -0.98 -18.32 1.91
C ILE A 225 -0.74 -19.60 2.71
N LYS A 226 -1.23 -19.66 3.96
CA LYS A 226 -1.14 -20.88 4.79
C LYS A 226 -1.85 -22.06 4.14
N LYS A 227 -2.99 -21.84 3.47
CA LYS A 227 -3.72 -22.87 2.70
C LYS A 227 -2.95 -23.30 1.44
N ILE A 228 -2.29 -22.38 0.75
CA ILE A 228 -1.48 -22.68 -0.45
C ILE A 228 -0.21 -23.48 -0.10
N ARG A 229 0.36 -23.30 1.10
CA ARG A 229 1.55 -24.05 1.55
C ARG A 229 1.26 -25.49 2.00
N ALA A 230 -0.01 -25.89 2.09
CA ALA A 230 -0.43 -27.24 2.51
C ALA A 230 -0.81 -28.17 1.34
N SER A 231 -0.56 -27.79 0.08
CA SER A 231 -0.72 -28.71 -1.06
C SER A 231 0.62 -29.38 -1.39
N LYS A 232 0.93 -30.48 -0.68
CA LYS A 232 1.90 -31.46 -1.19
C LYS A 232 1.20 -32.23 -2.30
N THR A 233 1.49 -31.91 -3.56
CA THR A 233 1.16 -32.79 -4.66
C THR A 233 2.10 -33.99 -4.57
N CYS A 234 1.60 -35.12 -4.06
CA CYS A 234 2.23 -36.42 -4.29
C CYS A 234 2.15 -36.69 -5.80
N VAL A 235 3.28 -36.56 -6.48
CA VAL A 235 3.44 -37.11 -7.82
C VAL A 235 3.52 -38.62 -7.64
N TRP A 236 2.47 -39.32 -8.05
CA TRP A 236 2.48 -40.78 -8.10
C TRP A 236 3.45 -41.24 -9.17
N ALA A 237 4.20 -42.27 -8.80
CA ALA A 237 5.29 -42.88 -9.54
C ALA A 237 4.91 -43.25 -10.99
N ILE A 238 5.82 -42.95 -11.91
CA ILE A 238 5.87 -43.55 -13.23
C ILE A 238 6.29 -45.01 -13.01
N ARG A 239 5.41 -45.93 -13.39
CA ARG A 239 5.67 -47.36 -13.50
C ARG A 239 6.09 -47.62 -14.95
N GLU A 240 7.38 -47.76 -15.19
CA GLU A 240 7.90 -48.46 -16.37
C GLU A 240 8.19 -49.89 -15.90
N GLU A 241 7.36 -50.82 -16.35
CA GLU A 241 7.61 -52.27 -16.35
C GLU A 241 7.79 -52.63 -17.83
N ASP A 242 9.00 -52.98 -18.22
CA ASP A 242 9.24 -53.81 -19.40
C ASP A 242 10.30 -54.85 -19.02
N ASP A 243 10.04 -56.05 -19.53
CA ASP A 243 10.87 -57.26 -19.57
C ASP A 243 10.92 -58.12 -18.30
N ASP A 244 10.01 -59.11 -18.21
CA ASP A 244 10.42 -60.43 -18.74
C ASP A 244 9.24 -61.41 -18.93
N LEU A 245 9.27 -62.01 -20.13
CA LEU A 245 8.57 -63.23 -20.53
C LEU A 245 8.80 -64.34 -19.50
N ASP A 246 7.73 -65.03 -19.07
CA ASP A 246 7.68 -66.51 -19.02
C ASP A 246 6.45 -67.11 -18.30
N ALA A 247 5.51 -66.31 -17.77
CA ALA A 247 4.54 -66.89 -16.82
C ALA A 247 3.18 -67.37 -17.35
N LEU A 248 2.57 -66.85 -18.43
CA LEU A 248 1.16 -67.21 -18.73
C LEU A 248 0.80 -67.40 -20.21
N LEU A 249 1.56 -68.28 -20.85
CA LEU A 249 0.98 -69.31 -21.72
C LEU A 249 -0.02 -70.19 -20.94
N SER A 250 -1.23 -69.69 -20.66
CA SER A 250 -2.37 -70.56 -20.34
C SER A 250 -3.69 -69.81 -20.48
N SER A 251 -4.59 -70.30 -21.34
CA SER A 251 -5.97 -69.82 -21.60
C SER A 251 -6.03 -68.69 -22.65
N PHE A 252 -6.17 -68.92 -23.96
CA PHE A 252 -7.22 -69.69 -24.61
C PHE A 252 -6.73 -70.23 -25.97
N ARG A 253 -6.48 -71.53 -26.03
CA ARG A 253 -6.74 -72.35 -27.23
C ARG A 253 -8.26 -72.41 -27.40
N GLN A 254 -8.80 -72.00 -28.54
CA GLN A 254 -9.41 -72.88 -29.55
C GLN A 254 -9.68 -72.09 -30.83
#